data_AF-A0A4V3D3M3-F1
#
_entry.id   AF-A0A4V3D3M3-F1
#
_cell.length_a   1.000
_cell.length_b   1.000
_cell.length_c   1.000
_cell.angle_alpha   90.00
_cell.angle_beta   90.00
_cell.angle_gamma   90.00
#
_symmetry.space_group_name_H-M   'P 1'
#
loop_
_entity.id
_entity.type
_entity.pdbx_description
1 polymer ?
#
loop_
_entity_poly.entity_id
_entity_poly.type
_entity_poly.pdbx_seq_one_letter_code
_entity_poly.pdbx_strand_id
1 'polypeptide(L)'
;MLISDLEGNGFENLEDCNKVEDCISGLDGTTTSFTTIKRGETNTASYWELESDYYYNQSKVKLPAEVINARKLISIINKEFDLEEQFQNFLNRLPNGRYSYSMLIMNKV
;
A
#
# COMPACT_ATOMS: atom_id res chain seq x y z
N MET A 1 18.32 -1.62 -7.17
CA MET A 1 18.15 -1.35 -5.72
C MET A 1 16.76 -0.78 -5.59
N LEU A 2 15.97 -1.27 -4.62
CA LEU A 2 14.57 -0.87 -4.46
C LEU A 2 14.36 0.65 -4.59
N ILE A 3 15.17 1.47 -3.90
CA ILE A 3 14.99 2.93 -3.93
C ILE A 3 15.15 3.53 -5.33
N SER A 4 16.13 3.08 -6.12
CA SER A 4 16.35 3.56 -7.49
C SER A 4 15.20 3.12 -8.42
N ASP A 5 14.63 1.94 -8.18
CA ASP A 5 13.49 1.45 -8.95
C ASP A 5 12.23 2.27 -8.61
N LEU A 6 12.04 2.65 -7.35
CA LEU A 6 10.93 3.54 -6.93
C LEU A 6 11.08 4.94 -7.52
N GLU A 7 12.28 5.53 -7.45
CA GLU A 7 12.58 6.84 -8.05
C GLU A 7 12.34 6.83 -9.57
N GLY A 8 12.83 5.80 -10.27
CA GLY A 8 12.62 5.63 -11.71
C GLY A 8 11.15 5.40 -12.11
N ASN A 9 10.28 5.09 -11.14
CA ASN A 9 8.84 4.95 -11.32
C ASN A 9 8.03 6.11 -10.73
N GLY A 10 8.68 7.24 -10.45
CA GLY A 10 7.98 8.48 -10.11
C GLY A 10 7.48 8.57 -8.67
N PHE A 11 8.04 7.79 -7.73
CA PHE A 11 7.66 7.81 -6.31
C PHE A 11 7.62 9.21 -5.69
N GLU A 12 8.56 10.09 -6.03
CA GLU A 12 8.60 11.47 -5.50
C GLU A 12 7.49 12.38 -6.06
N ASN A 13 6.90 12.02 -7.20
CA ASN A 13 5.99 12.86 -7.97
C ASN A 13 4.53 12.40 -7.89
N LEU A 14 4.22 11.45 -7.00
CA LEU A 14 2.84 11.02 -6.80
C LEU A 14 1.98 12.21 -6.34
N GLU A 15 0.85 12.39 -6.99
CA GLU A 15 -0.18 13.32 -6.55
C GLU A 15 -1.16 12.61 -5.61
N ASP A 16 -1.52 13.30 -4.52
CA ASP A 16 -2.54 12.83 -3.60
C ASP A 16 -3.87 12.61 -4.33
N CYS A 17 -4.54 11.49 -4.03
CA CYS A 17 -5.79 11.10 -4.67
C CYS A 17 -6.86 12.21 -4.61
N ASN A 18 -6.90 13.03 -3.55
CA ASN A 18 -7.87 14.13 -3.45
C ASN A 18 -7.66 15.25 -4.48
N LYS A 19 -6.50 15.30 -5.16
CA LYS A 19 -6.18 16.25 -6.23
C LYS A 19 -6.40 15.67 -7.62
N VAL A 20 -6.58 14.36 -7.72
CA VAL A 20 -6.72 13.64 -8.99
C VAL A 20 -8.21 13.49 -9.31
N GLU A 21 -8.59 13.91 -10.51
CA GLU A 21 -9.95 13.74 -11.01
C GLU A 21 -10.34 12.26 -11.01
N ASP A 22 -11.59 11.99 -10.63
CA ASP A 22 -12.12 10.63 -10.52
C ASP A 22 -11.30 9.72 -9.60
N CYS A 23 -10.58 10.23 -8.61
CA CYS A 23 -10.03 9.37 -7.57
C CYS A 23 -11.08 9.12 -6.47
N ILE A 24 -11.13 7.90 -5.93
CA ILE A 24 -12.13 7.54 -4.91
C ILE A 24 -11.75 8.15 -3.56
N SER A 25 -12.74 8.56 -2.77
CA SER A 25 -12.55 9.10 -1.43
C SER A 25 -13.73 8.75 -0.52
N GLY A 26 -13.51 8.80 0.80
CA GLY A 26 -14.56 8.62 1.80
C GLY A 26 -15.04 7.18 2.02
N LEU A 27 -14.21 6.19 1.69
CA LEU A 27 -14.47 4.78 2.04
C LEU A 27 -14.04 4.50 3.49
N ASP A 28 -14.37 3.35 4.06
CA ASP A 28 -14.11 3.06 5.48
C ASP A 28 -13.14 1.88 5.70
N GLY A 29 -12.29 1.58 4.73
CA GLY A 29 -11.31 0.51 4.82
C GLY A 29 -9.86 0.95 4.74
N THR A 30 -9.10 0.41 3.78
CA THR A 30 -7.64 0.55 3.76
C THR A 30 -7.21 1.89 3.15
N THR A 31 -6.23 2.55 3.76
CA THR A 31 -5.56 3.72 3.18
C THR A 31 -4.08 3.44 3.02
N THR A 32 -3.57 3.62 1.80
CA THR A 32 -2.15 3.49 1.46
C THR A 32 -1.56 4.88 1.22
N SER A 33 -0.53 5.25 1.98
CA SER A 33 0.13 6.55 1.85
C SER A 33 1.59 6.39 1.50
N PHE A 34 2.04 7.20 0.55
CA PHE A 34 3.43 7.35 0.13
C PHE A 34 3.94 8.70 0.60
N THR A 35 5.01 8.70 1.39
CA THR A 35 5.61 9.93 1.92
C THR A 35 7.06 10.03 1.48
N THR A 36 7.42 11.14 0.86
CA THR A 36 8.80 11.49 0.52
C THR A 36 9.23 12.75 1.24
N ILE A 37 10.50 12.81 1.65
CA ILE A 37 11.10 13.98 2.28
C ILE A 37 12.27 14.42 1.42
N LYS A 38 12.18 15.60 0.82
CA LYS A 38 13.20 16.14 -0.06
C LYS A 38 13.53 17.56 0.36
N ARG A 39 14.80 17.81 0.71
CA ARG A 39 15.29 19.14 1.14
C ARG A 39 14.46 19.77 2.29
N GLY A 40 13.88 18.94 3.16
CA GLY A 40 13.05 19.38 4.28
C GLY A 40 11.57 19.57 3.94
N GLU A 41 11.17 19.40 2.67
CA GLU A 41 9.77 19.39 2.25
C GLU A 41 9.22 17.96 2.25
N THR A 42 8.04 17.79 2.84
CA THR A 42 7.33 16.51 2.86
C THR A 42 6.26 16.51 1.77
N ASN A 43 6.32 15.56 0.85
CA ASN A 43 5.23 15.26 -0.07
C ASN A 43 4.55 13.96 0.35
N THR A 44 3.23 13.98 0.49
CA THR A 44 2.43 12.81 0.83
C THR A 44 1.32 12.63 -0.19
N ALA A 45 1.22 11.43 -0.74
CA ALA A 45 0.09 11.01 -1.57
C ALA A 45 -0.61 9.82 -0.91
N SER A 46 -1.90 9.95 -0.67
CA SER A 46 -2.72 8.91 -0.03
C SER A 46 -3.83 8.42 -0.96
N TYR A 47 -4.07 7.12 -0.95
CA TYR A 47 -5.04 6.45 -1.79
C TYR A 47 -5.90 5.52 -0.92
N TRP A 48 -7.22 5.64 -1.06
CA TRP A 48 -8.17 4.75 -0.41
C TRP A 48 -8.31 3.48 -1.24
N GLU A 49 -8.36 2.33 -0.58
CA GLU A 49 -8.61 1.02 -1.17
C GLU A 49 -7.74 0.74 -2.41
N LEU A 50 -6.48 1.18 -2.38
CA LEU A 50 -5.62 1.31 -3.56
C LEU A 50 -5.63 0.05 -4.45
N GLU A 51 -5.57 -1.14 -3.85
CA GLU A 51 -5.49 -2.43 -4.55
C GLU A 51 -6.87 -3.02 -4.92
N SER A 52 -7.97 -2.40 -4.50
CA SER A 52 -9.32 -2.92 -4.71
C SER A 52 -9.83 -2.66 -6.13
N ASP A 53 -9.93 -3.70 -6.95
CA ASP A 53 -10.59 -3.59 -8.26
C ASP A 53 -12.09 -3.29 -8.12
N TYR A 54 -12.74 -3.74 -7.05
CA TYR A 54 -14.17 -3.50 -6.83
C TYR A 54 -14.48 -2.00 -6.76
N TYR A 55 -13.83 -1.26 -5.85
CA TYR A 55 -14.14 0.16 -5.66
C TYR A 55 -13.72 1.04 -6.85
N TYR A 56 -12.64 0.65 -7.54
CA TYR A 56 -12.17 1.42 -8.68
C TYR A 56 -12.85 1.05 -10.01
N ASN A 57 -13.46 -0.14 -10.15
CA ASN A 57 -14.22 -0.54 -11.34
C ASN A 57 -15.72 -0.26 -11.24
N GLN A 58 -16.21 0.24 -10.10
CA GLN A 58 -17.66 0.31 -9.85
C GLN A 58 -18.44 1.35 -10.66
N SER A 59 -17.77 2.22 -11.39
CA SER A 59 -18.45 3.25 -12.20
C SER A 59 -17.58 3.91 -13.27
N LYS A 60 -16.32 3.47 -13.42
CA LYS A 60 -15.32 4.18 -14.26
C LYS A 60 -15.00 3.41 -15.52
N VAL A 61 -14.92 4.13 -16.63
CA VAL A 61 -14.44 3.60 -17.91
C VAL A 61 -12.94 3.29 -17.84
N LYS A 62 -12.20 3.99 -16.97
CA LYS A 62 -10.75 3.82 -16.80
C LYS A 62 -10.30 4.23 -15.39
N LEU A 63 -9.29 3.53 -14.87
CA LEU A 63 -8.58 3.89 -13.64
C LEU A 63 -7.83 5.22 -13.81
N PRO A 64 -7.83 6.12 -12.79
CA PRO A 64 -6.94 7.27 -12.78
C PRO A 64 -5.48 6.85 -12.93
N ALA A 65 -4.69 7.60 -13.70
CA ALA A 65 -3.30 7.27 -13.98
C ALA A 65 -2.46 7.17 -12.68
N GLU A 66 -2.68 8.09 -11.75
CA GLU A 66 -2.04 8.11 -10.43
C GLU A 66 -2.31 6.83 -9.63
N VAL A 67 -3.52 6.26 -9.72
CA VAL A 67 -3.86 5.00 -9.05
C VAL A 67 -3.06 3.84 -9.66
N ILE A 68 -2.92 3.81 -10.99
CA ILE A 68 -2.10 2.81 -11.68
C ILE A 68 -0.62 2.95 -11.27
N ASN A 69 -0.12 4.18 -11.20
CA ASN A 69 1.26 4.47 -10.78
C ASN A 69 1.50 4.03 -9.34
N ALA A 70 0.60 4.37 -8.42
CA ALA A 70 0.68 3.96 -7.02
C ALA A 70 0.63 2.43 -6.87
N ARG A 71 -0.25 1.72 -7.59
CA ARG A 71 -0.26 0.25 -7.63
C ARG A 71 1.04 -0.35 -8.14
N LYS A 72 1.66 0.27 -9.16
CA LYS A 72 2.96 -0.15 -9.67
C LYS A 72 4.05 -0.05 -8.60
N LEU A 73 4.06 1.03 -7.81
CA LEU A 73 4.99 1.19 -6.70
C LEU A 73 4.80 0.13 -5.61
N ILE A 74 3.55 -0.18 -5.22
CA ILE A 74 3.27 -1.30 -4.31
C ILE A 74 3.78 -2.62 -4.86
N SER A 75 3.57 -2.88 -6.15
CA SER A 75 4.07 -4.11 -6.78
C SER A 75 5.60 -4.21 -6.75
N ILE A 76 6.32 -3.09 -6.89
CA ILE A 76 7.78 -3.06 -6.76
C ILE A 76 8.19 -3.36 -5.31
N ILE A 77 7.53 -2.73 -4.33
CA ILE A 77 7.80 -2.95 -2.90
C ILE A 77 7.55 -4.41 -2.52
N ASN A 78 6.41 -4.99 -2.91
CA ASN A 78 6.03 -6.35 -2.57
C ASN A 78 6.90 -7.42 -3.26
N LYS A 79 7.58 -7.09 -4.37
CA LYS A 79 8.58 -7.97 -4.98
C LYS A 79 9.87 -8.06 -4.17
N GLU A 80 10.23 -6.98 -3.49
CA GLU A 80 11.41 -6.96 -2.60
C GLU A 80 11.07 -7.51 -1.23
N PHE A 81 9.87 -7.21 -0.73
CA PHE A 81 9.40 -7.62 0.58
C PHE A 81 8.18 -8.54 0.46
N ASP A 82 8.43 -9.84 0.51
CA ASP A 82 7.36 -10.81 0.69
C ASP A 82 6.82 -10.71 2.12
N LEU A 83 5.77 -9.90 2.30
CA LEU A 83 5.16 -9.66 3.61
C LEU A 83 4.50 -10.92 4.17
N GLU A 84 4.00 -11.81 3.31
CA GLU A 84 3.44 -13.09 3.74
C GLU A 84 4.55 -13.97 4.32
N GLU A 85 5.66 -14.13 3.59
CA GLU A 85 6.81 -14.88 4.07
C GLU A 85 7.37 -14.27 5.35
N GLN A 86 7.52 -12.95 5.44
CA GLN A 86 8.00 -12.27 6.65
C GLN A 86 7.06 -12.51 7.84
N PHE A 87 5.74 -12.46 7.62
CA PHE A 87 4.76 -12.73 8.66
C PHE A 87 4.80 -14.19 9.10
N GLN A 88 4.90 -15.13 8.17
CA GLN A 88 5.07 -16.56 8.49
C GLN A 88 6.37 -16.81 9.25
N ASN A 89 7.47 -16.20 8.84
CA ASN A 89 8.75 -16.28 9.52
C ASN A 89 8.69 -15.68 10.93
N PHE A 90 7.92 -14.62 11.14
CA PHE A 90 7.62 -14.12 12.48
C PHE A 90 6.83 -15.15 13.30
N LEU A 91 5.70 -15.65 12.78
CA LEU A 91 4.87 -16.64 13.46
C LEU A 91 5.66 -17.90 13.81
N ASN A 92 6.52 -18.39 12.91
CA ASN A 92 7.35 -19.58 13.10
C ASN A 92 8.37 -19.44 14.24
N ARG A 93 8.84 -18.23 14.53
CA ARG A 93 9.78 -17.95 15.63
C ARG A 93 9.09 -17.75 16.98
N LEU A 94 7.78 -17.55 17.01
CA LEU A 94 7.04 -17.46 18.27
C LEU A 94 7.10 -18.79 19.03
N PRO A 95 7.29 -18.79 20.37
CA PRO A 95 7.15 -20.01 21.15
C PRO A 95 5.72 -20.56 21.09
N ASN A 96 5.54 -21.80 21.53
CA ASN A 96 4.21 -22.39 21.64
C ASN A 96 3.40 -21.60 22.68
N GLY A 97 2.16 -21.28 22.35
CA GLY A 97 1.36 -20.39 23.17
C GLY A 97 0.14 -19.82 22.48
N ARG A 98 -0.56 -18.94 23.20
CA ARG A 98 -1.77 -18.27 22.73
C ARG A 98 -1.46 -16.82 22.43
N TYR A 99 -1.71 -16.41 21.20
CA TYR A 99 -1.48 -15.07 20.69
C TYR A 99 -2.79 -14.42 20.28
N SER A 100 -2.85 -13.10 20.34
CA SER A 100 -3.94 -12.30 19.81
C SER A 100 -3.42 -11.27 18.82
N TYR A 101 -4.03 -11.22 17.64
CA TYR A 101 -3.82 -10.14 16.67
C TYR A 101 -5.17 -9.55 16.30
N SER A 102 -5.40 -8.28 16.66
CA SER A 102 -6.73 -7.66 16.63
C SER A 102 -7.76 -8.52 17.38
N MET A 103 -8.84 -8.95 16.73
CA MET A 103 -9.87 -9.82 17.32
C MET A 103 -9.63 -11.32 17.06
N LEU A 104 -8.51 -11.69 16.45
CA LEU A 104 -8.17 -13.08 16.14
C LEU A 104 -7.30 -13.68 17.23
N ILE A 105 -7.71 -14.85 17.73
CA ILE A 105 -6.95 -15.64 18.69
C ILE A 105 -6.26 -16.78 17.92
N MET A 106 -4.93 -16.80 17.99
CA MET A 106 -4.08 -17.82 17.37
C MET A 106 -3.48 -18.70 18.45
N ASN A 107 -3.72 -20.01 18.38
CA ASN A 107 -3.05 -20.98 19.23
C ASN A 107 -1.92 -21.63 18.41
N LYS A 108 -0.69 -21.47 18.89
CA LYS A 108 0.49 -22.12 18.30
C LYS A 108 0.87 -23.34 19.14
N VAL A 109 0.92 -24.50 18.49
CA VAL A 109 1.20 -25.82 19.07
C VAL A 109 2.53 -26.34 18.55
#